data_AF-A0A7C8DRZ9-F1
#
_entry.id   AF-A0A7C8DRZ9-F1
#
_cell.length_a   1.000
_cell.length_b   1.000
_cell.length_c   1.000
_cell.angle_alpha   90.00
_cell.angle_beta   90.00
_cell.angle_gamma   90.00
#
_symmetry.space_group_name_H-M   'P 1'
#
loop_
_entity.id
_entity.type
_entity.pdbx_description
1 polymer ?
#
loop_
_entity_poly.entity_id
_entity_poly.type
_entity_poly.pdbx_seq_one_letter_code
_entity_poly.pdbx_strand_id
1 'polypeptide(L)'
;MSESSVGPETKLKSLLDIMARLRDPEGGCPWDLEQDFSSISPHTIEEAYEVDEAIAKGDLDGLRDELGDLLFQVVFQARIAEEQGAFDFGGVTEAIVSKLIRRHPHIFADAATPTSVRDQAMNWETIKDAERKAEAVSRGGATDLFAGIPRNLPALARSAKIAGRLERIEIDAAGDSVNGLSATSSEILAGLGSTYSRAQHALAANAANAANGTVRGSDGLAGGGPIGELGEVGEVAERAVWLRLVGEGLHAWVRLAREFGVDPEQALRDVDDETIASVQQAAREETAE
;
A
#
# COMPACT_ATOMS: atom_id res chain seq x y z
N MET A 1 26.27 -37.15 23.89
CA MET A 1 26.31 -35.67 23.86
C MET A 1 25.08 -35.25 23.09
N SER A 2 23.97 -34.97 23.79
CA SER A 2 22.72 -34.59 23.13
C SER A 2 22.83 -33.13 22.69
N GLU A 3 22.67 -32.88 21.40
CA GLU A 3 22.34 -31.56 20.88
C GLU A 3 21.03 -31.13 21.54
N SER A 4 21.10 -30.37 22.65
CA SER A 4 19.93 -29.63 23.10
C SER A 4 19.65 -28.62 22.00
N SER A 5 18.51 -28.75 21.34
CA SER A 5 18.00 -27.74 20.40
C SER A 5 18.10 -26.38 21.07
N VAL A 6 19.05 -25.57 20.59
CA VAL A 6 19.25 -24.20 21.04
C VAL A 6 17.92 -23.46 20.85
N GLY A 7 17.32 -22.98 21.93
CA GLY A 7 15.99 -22.38 21.92
C GLY A 7 15.92 -21.13 21.01
N PRO A 8 14.71 -20.74 20.56
CA PRO A 8 14.51 -19.62 19.64
C PRO A 8 15.11 -18.31 20.18
N GLU A 9 15.03 -18.10 21.49
CA GLU A 9 15.64 -16.97 22.20
C GLU A 9 17.17 -16.90 22.04
N THR A 10 17.87 -18.04 22.02
CA THR A 10 19.32 -18.05 21.78
C THR A 10 19.66 -17.83 20.30
N LYS A 11 18.83 -18.32 19.37
CA LYS A 11 19.00 -18.06 17.93
C LYS A 11 18.76 -16.60 17.59
N LEU A 12 17.72 -15.99 18.14
CA LEU A 12 17.45 -14.57 17.99
C LEU A 12 18.58 -13.73 18.59
N LYS A 13 19.10 -14.10 19.78
CA LYS A 13 20.28 -13.44 20.32
C LYS A 13 21.48 -13.53 19.37
N SER A 14 21.69 -14.68 18.74
CA SER A 14 22.78 -14.86 17.77
C SER A 14 22.62 -13.92 16.57
N LEU A 15 21.40 -13.73 16.05
CA LEU A 15 21.11 -12.77 14.98
C LEU A 15 21.41 -11.32 15.42
N LEU A 16 21.00 -10.94 16.63
CA LEU A 16 21.29 -9.61 17.19
C LEU A 16 22.81 -9.40 17.35
N ASP A 17 23.53 -10.40 17.85
CA ASP A 17 24.99 -10.37 18.02
C ASP A 17 25.70 -10.25 16.65
N ILE A 18 25.22 -10.96 15.62
CA ILE A 18 25.72 -10.86 14.25
C ILE A 18 25.53 -9.44 13.73
N MET A 19 24.33 -8.87 13.86
CA MET A 19 24.05 -7.50 13.41
C MET A 19 24.95 -6.47 14.10
N ALA A 20 25.11 -6.59 15.43
CA ALA A 20 26.01 -5.72 16.18
C ALA A 20 27.46 -5.83 15.69
N ARG A 21 27.91 -7.03 15.28
CA ARG A 21 29.24 -7.25 14.72
C ARG A 21 29.38 -6.68 13.31
N LEU A 22 28.36 -6.82 12.47
CA LEU A 22 28.34 -6.27 11.11
C LEU A 22 28.42 -4.75 11.12
N ARG A 23 27.77 -4.11 12.10
CA ARG A 23 27.75 -2.65 12.28
C ARG A 23 28.73 -2.12 13.35
N ASP A 24 29.74 -2.90 13.70
CA ASP A 24 30.79 -2.47 14.64
C ASP A 24 31.66 -1.36 14.00
N PRO A 25 31.74 -0.13 14.57
CA PRO A 25 32.56 0.94 14.00
C PRO A 25 34.07 0.63 13.91
N GLU A 26 34.57 -0.32 14.69
CA GLU A 26 36.00 -0.65 14.77
C GLU A 26 36.43 -1.81 13.84
N GLY A 27 35.49 -2.45 13.15
CA GLY A 27 35.83 -3.60 12.29
C GLY A 27 34.65 -4.29 11.60
N GLY A 28 33.50 -3.64 11.57
CA GLY A 28 32.30 -4.09 10.88
C GLY A 28 32.43 -4.02 9.36
N CYS A 29 31.38 -4.45 8.69
CA CYS A 29 31.27 -4.39 7.24
C CYS A 29 31.02 -2.93 6.80
N PRO A 30 31.86 -2.37 5.90
CA PRO A 30 31.67 -1.00 5.42
C PRO A 30 30.30 -0.76 4.77
N TRP A 31 29.80 -1.74 4.02
CA TRP A 31 28.49 -1.65 3.38
C TRP A 31 27.37 -1.57 4.43
N ASP A 32 27.41 -2.43 5.45
CA ASP A 32 26.41 -2.44 6.51
C ASP A 32 26.45 -1.14 7.30
N LEU A 33 27.64 -0.61 7.63
CA LEU A 33 27.82 0.65 8.37
C LEU A 33 27.27 1.88 7.64
N GLU A 34 27.36 1.91 6.31
CA GLU A 34 26.85 3.01 5.47
C GLU A 34 25.32 3.06 5.39
N GLN A 35 24.62 1.99 5.75
CA GLN A 35 23.16 1.94 5.65
C GLN A 35 22.46 2.82 6.71
N ASP A 36 21.33 3.42 6.31
CA ASP A 36 20.42 4.17 7.17
C ASP A 36 18.96 3.72 6.97
N PHE A 37 18.02 4.32 7.70
CA PHE A 37 16.59 3.96 7.57
C PHE A 37 16.04 4.14 6.15
N SER A 38 16.54 5.11 5.40
CA SER A 38 16.05 5.41 4.06
C SER A 38 16.58 4.42 3.03
N SER A 39 17.82 3.94 3.18
CA SER A 39 18.39 2.92 2.32
C SER A 39 17.80 1.53 2.60
N ILE A 40 17.44 1.22 3.85
CA ILE A 40 16.85 -0.08 4.23
C ILE A 40 15.35 -0.18 3.92
N SER A 41 14.61 0.94 3.93
CA SER A 41 13.15 0.91 3.76
C SER A 41 12.67 0.23 2.46
N PRO A 42 13.30 0.43 1.28
CA PRO A 42 12.90 -0.28 0.07
C PRO A 42 13.06 -1.80 0.19
N HIS A 43 14.18 -2.27 0.74
CA HIS A 43 14.44 -3.69 0.95
C HIS A 43 13.41 -4.31 1.89
N THR A 44 13.02 -3.62 2.95
CA THR A 44 11.94 -4.09 3.86
C THR A 44 10.62 -4.33 3.13
N ILE A 45 10.34 -3.55 2.08
CA ILE A 45 9.12 -3.72 1.25
C ILE A 45 9.31 -4.90 0.30
N GLU A 46 10.49 -5.04 -0.29
CA GLU A 46 10.87 -6.15 -1.16
C GLU A 46 10.69 -7.50 -0.46
N GLU A 47 11.30 -7.71 0.71
CA GLU A 47 11.16 -8.98 1.46
C GLU A 47 9.70 -9.30 1.81
N ALA A 48 8.89 -8.27 2.07
CA ALA A 48 7.47 -8.47 2.35
C ALA A 48 6.69 -8.96 1.13
N TYR A 49 7.10 -8.57 -0.08
CA TYR A 49 6.54 -9.11 -1.32
C TYR A 49 7.09 -10.50 -1.66
N GLU A 50 8.35 -10.79 -1.33
CA GLU A 50 8.90 -12.14 -1.52
C GLU A 50 8.21 -13.15 -0.58
N VAL A 51 7.88 -12.75 0.65
CA VAL A 51 6.98 -13.52 1.54
C VAL A 51 5.61 -13.76 0.90
N ASP A 52 4.98 -12.72 0.32
CA ASP A 52 3.69 -12.83 -0.38
C ASP A 52 3.77 -13.81 -1.56
N GLU A 53 4.84 -13.72 -2.34
CA GLU A 53 5.09 -14.57 -3.49
C GLU A 53 5.31 -16.05 -3.09
N ALA A 54 6.10 -16.30 -2.04
CA ALA A 54 6.32 -17.65 -1.51
C ALA A 54 5.01 -18.29 -1.03
N ILE A 55 4.13 -17.51 -0.38
CA ILE A 55 2.78 -17.96 0.00
C ILE A 55 1.96 -18.31 -1.24
N ALA A 56 1.94 -17.44 -2.25
CA ALA A 56 1.17 -17.65 -3.48
C ALA A 56 1.63 -18.92 -4.24
N LYS A 57 2.93 -19.21 -4.22
CA LYS A 57 3.53 -20.42 -4.81
C LYS A 57 3.34 -21.69 -3.95
N GLY A 58 2.94 -21.55 -2.69
CA GLY A 58 2.91 -22.66 -1.74
C GLY A 58 4.29 -23.20 -1.37
N ASP A 59 5.34 -22.38 -1.51
CA ASP A 59 6.72 -22.75 -1.23
C ASP A 59 7.06 -22.48 0.24
N LEU A 60 6.98 -23.54 1.06
CA LEU A 60 7.23 -23.43 2.50
C LEU A 60 8.71 -23.23 2.85
N ASP A 61 9.63 -23.72 2.01
CA ASP A 61 11.07 -23.52 2.25
C ASP A 61 11.45 -22.09 1.89
N GLY A 62 11.02 -21.59 0.73
CA GLY A 62 11.15 -20.18 0.37
C GLY A 62 10.51 -19.27 1.43
N LEU A 63 9.28 -19.55 1.86
CA LEU A 63 8.60 -18.78 2.89
C LEU A 63 9.41 -18.69 4.20
N ARG A 64 10.06 -19.79 4.62
CA ARG A 64 10.90 -19.77 5.83
C ARG A 64 12.09 -18.82 5.64
N ASP A 65 12.69 -18.85 4.48
CA ASP A 65 13.89 -18.08 4.17
C ASP A 65 13.52 -16.57 4.06
N GLU A 66 12.44 -16.21 3.34
CA GLU A 66 11.99 -14.81 3.23
C GLU A 66 11.47 -14.22 4.55
N LEU A 67 10.85 -15.03 5.41
CA LEU A 67 10.50 -14.59 6.77
C LEU A 67 11.76 -14.30 7.60
N GLY A 68 12.85 -15.01 7.33
CA GLY A 68 14.17 -14.75 7.92
C GLY A 68 14.73 -13.41 7.46
N ASP A 69 14.66 -13.12 6.16
CA ASP A 69 15.16 -11.87 5.59
C ASP A 69 14.33 -10.68 6.03
N LEU A 70 12.99 -10.80 6.07
CA LEU A 70 12.12 -9.78 6.65
C LEU A 70 12.44 -9.53 8.14
N LEU A 71 12.71 -10.57 8.92
CA LEU A 71 13.15 -10.44 10.32
C LEU A 71 14.51 -9.74 10.42
N PHE A 72 15.44 -10.05 9.51
CA PHE A 72 16.73 -9.38 9.42
C PHE A 72 16.57 -7.88 9.18
N GLN A 73 15.68 -7.45 8.28
CA GLN A 73 15.42 -6.02 8.05
C GLN A 73 14.92 -5.30 9.33
N VAL A 74 14.10 -5.96 10.16
CA VAL A 74 13.64 -5.41 11.46
C VAL A 74 14.82 -5.28 12.44
N VAL A 75 15.66 -6.31 12.54
CA VAL A 75 16.86 -6.31 13.39
C VAL A 75 17.84 -5.20 12.96
N PHE A 76 18.01 -5.01 11.66
CA PHE A 76 18.89 -3.98 11.09
C PHE A 76 18.45 -2.58 11.51
N GLN A 77 17.17 -2.26 11.29
CA GLN A 77 16.64 -0.94 11.66
C GLN A 77 16.63 -0.72 13.18
N ALA A 78 16.36 -1.76 13.97
CA ALA A 78 16.47 -1.68 15.43
C ALA A 78 17.91 -1.37 15.88
N ARG A 79 18.92 -1.94 15.21
CA ARG A 79 20.32 -1.66 15.49
C ARG A 79 20.71 -0.21 15.14
N ILE A 80 20.27 0.30 13.99
CA ILE A 80 20.47 1.72 13.61
C ILE A 80 19.81 2.65 14.65
N ALA A 81 18.60 2.32 15.11
CA ALA A 81 17.91 3.11 16.13
C ALA A 81 18.64 3.10 17.49
N GLU A 82 19.24 1.97 17.86
CA GLU A 82 20.01 1.81 19.09
C GLU A 82 21.29 2.66 19.03
N GLU A 83 21.99 2.65 17.90
CA GLU A 83 23.18 3.49 17.65
C GLU A 83 22.88 4.99 17.74
N GLN A 84 21.65 5.39 17.41
CA GLN A 84 21.16 6.76 17.56
C GLN A 84 20.61 7.07 18.97
N GLY A 85 20.63 6.10 19.89
CA GLY A 85 20.11 6.25 21.25
C GLY A 85 18.59 6.40 21.32
N ALA A 86 17.86 5.97 20.28
CA ALA A 86 16.40 6.12 20.19
C ALA A 86 15.65 4.97 20.86
N PHE A 87 15.88 3.74 20.40
CA PHE A 87 15.33 2.50 20.96
C PHE A 87 16.14 1.30 20.44
N ASP A 88 16.04 0.16 21.11
CA ASP A 88 16.66 -1.10 20.69
C ASP A 88 15.61 -2.13 20.24
N PHE A 89 16.07 -3.32 19.87
CA PHE A 89 15.18 -4.42 19.51
C PHE A 89 14.24 -4.83 20.66
N GLY A 90 14.70 -4.72 21.91
CA GLY A 90 13.86 -4.92 23.10
C GLY A 90 12.65 -4.00 23.12
N GLY A 91 12.87 -2.70 22.90
CA GLY A 91 11.81 -1.69 22.77
C GLY A 91 10.82 -1.99 21.65
N VAL A 92 11.29 -2.49 20.49
CA VAL A 92 10.41 -2.94 19.39
C VAL A 92 9.50 -4.08 19.85
N THR A 93 10.08 -5.11 20.50
CA THR A 93 9.32 -6.26 21.00
C THR A 93 8.33 -5.89 22.08
N GLU A 94 8.70 -5.04 23.04
CA GLU A 94 7.82 -4.58 24.11
C GLU A 94 6.63 -3.79 23.56
N ALA A 95 6.86 -2.94 22.55
CA ALA A 95 5.82 -2.16 21.90
C ALA A 95 4.77 -3.05 21.20
N ILE A 96 5.20 -4.11 20.50
CA ILE A 96 4.25 -5.03 19.85
C ILE A 96 3.56 -5.95 20.85
N VAL A 97 4.27 -6.47 21.86
CA VAL A 97 3.69 -7.33 22.91
C VAL A 97 2.60 -6.58 23.66
N SER A 98 2.91 -5.38 24.16
CA SER A 98 1.94 -4.54 24.89
C SER A 98 0.71 -4.22 24.04
N LYS A 99 0.91 -3.94 22.74
CA LYS A 99 -0.17 -3.66 21.79
C LYS A 99 -1.05 -4.89 21.55
N LEU A 100 -0.46 -6.08 21.37
CA LEU A 100 -1.22 -7.31 21.13
C LEU A 100 -2.00 -7.74 22.37
N ILE A 101 -1.44 -7.61 23.58
CA ILE A 101 -2.16 -7.87 24.83
C ILE A 101 -3.37 -6.94 24.94
N ARG A 102 -3.17 -5.63 24.73
CA ARG A 102 -4.25 -4.63 24.81
C ARG A 102 -5.36 -4.87 23.78
N ARG A 103 -5.02 -5.30 22.58
CA ARG A 103 -5.99 -5.52 21.49
C ARG A 103 -6.66 -6.90 21.51
N HIS A 104 -6.23 -7.81 22.39
CA HIS A 104 -6.86 -9.12 22.61
C HIS A 104 -7.33 -9.31 24.07
N PRO A 105 -8.19 -8.43 24.60
CA PRO A 105 -8.63 -8.54 26.00
C PRO A 105 -9.43 -9.82 26.28
N HIS A 106 -10.01 -10.44 25.25
CA HIS A 106 -10.71 -11.72 25.36
C HIS A 106 -9.77 -12.92 25.55
N ILE A 107 -8.47 -12.74 25.32
CA ILE A 107 -7.43 -13.74 25.59
C ILE A 107 -6.70 -13.40 26.89
N PHE A 108 -6.44 -12.12 27.15
CA PHE A 108 -5.51 -11.69 28.22
C PHE A 108 -6.14 -10.93 29.39
N ALA A 109 -7.44 -10.61 29.35
CA ALA A 109 -8.10 -9.76 30.36
C ALA A 109 -9.58 -10.14 30.62
N ASP A 110 -9.91 -11.43 30.49
CA ASP A 110 -11.24 -12.02 30.78
C ASP A 110 -12.45 -11.33 30.11
N ALA A 111 -12.23 -10.60 29.01
CA ALA A 111 -13.33 -10.05 28.23
C ALA A 111 -14.08 -11.16 27.47
N ALA A 112 -15.34 -10.89 27.12
CA ALA A 112 -16.14 -11.84 26.36
C ALA A 112 -15.47 -12.22 25.03
N THR A 113 -15.36 -13.52 24.75
CA THR A 113 -14.84 -14.03 23.49
C THR A 113 -15.81 -13.67 22.34
N PRO A 114 -15.31 -13.08 21.24
CA PRO A 114 -16.14 -12.84 20.06
C PRO A 114 -16.75 -14.13 19.53
N THR A 115 -18.01 -14.06 19.12
CA THR A 115 -18.79 -15.22 18.64
C THR A 115 -18.59 -15.53 17.16
N SER A 116 -17.95 -14.63 16.41
CA SER A 116 -17.64 -14.81 14.99
C SER A 116 -16.39 -14.03 14.56
N VAL A 117 -15.82 -14.38 13.41
CA VAL A 117 -14.72 -13.64 12.77
C VAL A 117 -15.10 -12.18 12.53
N ARG A 118 -16.36 -11.94 12.15
CA ARG A 118 -16.90 -10.58 11.94
C ARG A 118 -16.90 -9.80 13.26
N ASP A 119 -17.35 -10.40 14.36
CA ASP A 119 -17.37 -9.76 15.68
C ASP A 119 -15.96 -9.44 16.16
N GLN A 120 -15.00 -10.34 15.91
CA GLN A 120 -13.60 -10.11 16.24
C GLN A 120 -13.01 -8.96 15.42
N ALA A 121 -13.28 -8.91 14.10
CA ALA A 121 -12.82 -7.84 13.23
C ALA A 121 -13.42 -6.47 13.62
N MET A 122 -14.70 -6.43 13.99
CA MET A 122 -15.35 -5.21 14.49
C MET A 122 -14.71 -4.75 15.81
N ASN A 123 -14.53 -5.65 16.77
CA ASN A 123 -13.90 -5.33 18.05
C ASN A 123 -12.46 -4.79 17.86
N TRP A 124 -11.69 -5.41 16.96
CA TRP A 124 -10.34 -4.97 16.62
C TRP A 124 -10.31 -3.54 16.07
N GLU A 125 -11.20 -3.19 15.14
CA GLU A 125 -11.30 -1.83 14.63
C GLU A 125 -11.79 -0.84 15.69
N THR A 126 -12.74 -1.21 16.55
CA THR A 126 -13.18 -0.37 17.69
C THR A 126 -12.02 -0.03 18.62
N ILE A 127 -11.19 -1.01 18.99
CA ILE A 127 -10.02 -0.77 19.83
C ILE A 127 -9.02 0.16 19.12
N LYS A 128 -8.76 -0.05 17.84
CA LYS A 128 -7.89 0.83 17.04
C LYS A 128 -8.42 2.26 16.97
N ASP A 129 -9.73 2.44 16.85
CA ASP A 129 -10.35 3.76 16.78
C ASP A 129 -10.28 4.49 18.13
N ALA A 130 -10.42 3.76 19.26
CA ALA A 130 -10.20 4.31 20.59
C ALA A 130 -8.73 4.73 20.80
N GLU A 131 -7.76 3.92 20.35
CA GLU A 131 -6.34 4.24 20.40
C GLU A 131 -6.02 5.51 19.60
N ARG A 132 -6.53 5.64 18.37
CA ARG A 132 -6.33 6.84 17.53
C ARG A 132 -6.91 8.10 18.18
N LYS A 133 -8.09 8.00 18.79
CA LYS A 133 -8.70 9.11 19.54
C LYS A 133 -7.84 9.51 20.74
N ALA A 134 -7.34 8.54 21.51
CA ALA A 134 -6.46 8.81 22.65
C ALA A 134 -5.13 9.46 22.21
N GLU A 135 -4.53 8.99 21.11
CA GLU A 135 -3.31 9.59 20.55
C GLU A 135 -3.56 11.04 20.09
N ALA A 136 -4.67 11.31 19.39
CA ALA A 136 -5.04 12.66 18.97
C ALA A 136 -5.19 13.62 20.16
N VAL A 137 -5.85 13.18 21.25
CA VAL A 137 -5.96 13.94 22.49
C VAL A 137 -4.59 14.21 23.11
N SER A 138 -3.73 13.20 23.19
CA SER A 138 -2.39 13.36 23.77
C SER A 138 -1.50 14.35 23.00
N ARG A 139 -1.73 14.48 21.68
CA ARG A 139 -1.00 15.39 20.79
C ARG A 139 -1.66 16.76 20.63
N GLY A 140 -2.75 17.04 21.37
CA GLY A 140 -3.48 18.31 21.29
C GLY A 140 -4.15 18.59 19.93
N GLY A 141 -4.42 17.54 19.15
CA GLY A 141 -4.93 17.65 17.78
C GLY A 141 -6.35 17.08 17.60
N ALA A 142 -6.96 17.39 16.45
CA ALA A 142 -8.19 16.74 16.02
C ALA A 142 -7.90 15.29 15.57
N THR A 143 -8.90 14.41 15.71
CA THR A 143 -8.79 13.03 15.21
C THR A 143 -8.84 13.02 13.68
N ASP A 144 -7.74 12.65 13.03
CA ASP A 144 -7.74 12.35 11.60
C ASP A 144 -8.38 10.97 11.36
N LEU A 145 -9.52 10.97 10.66
CA LEU A 145 -10.31 9.77 10.36
C LEU A 145 -9.53 8.75 9.52
N PHE A 146 -8.56 9.20 8.72
CA PHE A 146 -7.73 8.38 7.84
C PHE A 146 -6.31 8.15 8.41
N ALA A 147 -6.04 8.56 9.65
CA ALA A 147 -4.78 8.30 10.31
C ALA A 147 -4.45 6.80 10.31
N GLY A 148 -3.21 6.45 9.97
CA GLY A 148 -2.72 5.08 9.87
C GLY A 148 -2.91 4.41 8.50
N ILE A 149 -3.30 5.16 7.46
CA ILE A 149 -3.23 4.73 6.06
C ILE A 149 -1.92 5.27 5.46
N PRO A 150 -0.90 4.42 5.24
CA PRO A 150 0.37 4.87 4.67
C PRO A 150 0.19 5.44 3.26
N ARG A 151 0.95 6.48 2.93
CA ARG A 151 0.92 7.10 1.60
C ARG A 151 1.65 6.28 0.54
N ASN A 152 2.63 5.48 0.96
CA ASN A 152 3.48 4.64 0.13
C ASN A 152 2.90 3.24 -0.12
N LEU A 153 1.68 2.95 0.34
CA LEU A 153 0.98 1.74 -0.10
C LEU A 153 0.77 1.77 -1.62
N PRO A 154 0.76 0.61 -2.29
CA PRO A 154 0.26 0.48 -3.65
C PRO A 154 -1.10 1.16 -3.81
N ALA A 155 -1.34 1.74 -4.99
CA ALA A 155 -2.46 2.65 -5.18
C ALA A 155 -3.83 1.96 -4.97
N LEU A 156 -3.98 0.70 -5.42
CA LEU A 156 -5.24 -0.03 -5.26
C LEU A 156 -5.43 -0.46 -3.81
N ALA A 157 -4.41 -1.02 -3.16
CA ALA A 157 -4.43 -1.33 -1.72
C ALA A 157 -4.75 -0.10 -0.85
N ARG A 158 -4.14 1.05 -1.15
CA ARG A 158 -4.41 2.32 -0.45
C ARG A 158 -5.84 2.76 -0.65
N SER A 159 -6.33 2.74 -1.89
CA SER A 159 -7.71 3.08 -2.26
C SER A 159 -8.69 2.15 -1.52
N ALA A 160 -8.40 0.85 -1.47
CA ALA A 160 -9.24 -0.13 -0.79
C ALA A 160 -9.33 0.14 0.72
N LYS A 161 -8.21 0.52 1.34
CA LYS A 161 -8.15 0.89 2.77
C LYS A 161 -8.91 2.18 3.07
N ILE A 162 -8.90 3.14 2.14
CA ILE A 162 -9.69 4.38 2.25
C ILE A 162 -11.19 4.07 2.13
N ALA A 163 -11.59 3.30 1.12
CA ALA A 163 -12.97 2.88 0.93
C ALA A 163 -13.51 2.13 2.16
N GLY A 164 -12.75 1.18 2.71
CA GLY A 164 -13.14 0.47 3.94
C GLY A 164 -13.15 1.32 5.22
N ARG A 165 -12.50 2.50 5.22
CA ARG A 165 -12.60 3.48 6.31
C ARG A 165 -13.87 4.32 6.13
N LEU A 166 -14.21 4.72 4.90
CA LEU A 166 -15.44 5.44 4.57
C LEU A 166 -16.68 4.64 4.94
N GLU A 167 -16.78 3.39 4.48
CA GLU A 167 -17.89 2.47 4.77
C GLU A 167 -18.19 2.37 6.28
N ARG A 168 -17.14 2.36 7.13
CA ARG A 168 -17.32 2.30 8.58
C ARG A 168 -17.77 3.62 9.19
N ILE A 169 -17.18 4.74 8.76
CA ILE A 169 -17.60 6.07 9.23
C ILE A 169 -19.10 6.26 8.96
N GLU A 170 -19.59 5.76 7.83
CA GLU A 170 -21.01 5.78 7.48
C GLU A 170 -21.86 4.89 8.39
N ILE A 171 -21.44 3.66 8.66
CA ILE A 171 -22.14 2.75 9.57
C ILE A 171 -22.25 3.37 10.97
N ASP A 172 -21.15 3.95 11.47
CA ASP A 172 -21.13 4.61 12.79
C ASP A 172 -22.05 5.84 12.81
N ALA A 173 -22.13 6.56 11.68
CA ALA A 173 -22.95 7.76 11.57
C ALA A 173 -24.40 7.47 11.13
N ALA A 174 -24.77 6.27 10.71
CA ALA A 174 -26.14 5.88 10.39
C ALA A 174 -27.07 5.84 11.62
N GLY A 175 -26.52 5.97 12.84
CA GLY A 175 -27.28 6.32 14.05
C GLY A 175 -27.70 7.81 14.13
N ASP A 176 -27.05 8.68 13.35
CA ASP A 176 -27.32 10.12 13.17
C ASP A 176 -27.25 10.48 11.66
N SER A 177 -28.28 10.10 10.90
CA SER A 177 -28.63 10.61 9.56
C SER A 177 -27.48 11.17 8.68
N VAL A 178 -26.57 10.31 8.21
CA VAL A 178 -25.67 10.64 7.09
C VAL A 178 -26.08 9.83 5.86
N ASN A 179 -27.04 10.34 5.11
CA ASN A 179 -27.33 9.83 3.76
C ASN A 179 -26.20 10.27 2.82
N GLY A 180 -25.58 9.33 2.11
CA GLY A 180 -24.93 9.65 0.83
C GLY A 180 -23.51 9.15 0.54
N LEU A 181 -22.98 8.14 1.24
CA LEU A 181 -21.63 7.63 0.90
C LEU A 181 -21.56 6.10 0.69
N SER A 182 -22.50 5.32 1.25
CA SER A 182 -22.67 3.88 0.96
C SER A 182 -23.39 3.74 -0.39
N ALA A 183 -22.63 3.95 -1.46
CA ALA A 183 -23.12 3.70 -2.79
C ALA A 183 -23.28 2.18 -2.95
N THR A 184 -24.50 1.73 -3.17
CA THR A 184 -24.84 0.38 -3.62
C THR A 184 -24.01 0.03 -4.86
N SER A 185 -23.83 -1.27 -5.16
CA SER A 185 -23.15 -1.70 -6.39
C SER A 185 -23.77 -1.04 -7.64
N SER A 186 -25.09 -0.84 -7.67
CA SER A 186 -25.79 -0.12 -8.74
C SER A 186 -25.37 1.35 -8.85
N GLU A 187 -25.16 2.05 -7.74
CA GLU A 187 -24.72 3.45 -7.74
C GLU A 187 -23.24 3.58 -8.12
N ILE A 188 -22.40 2.62 -7.71
CA ILE A 188 -20.99 2.55 -8.15
C ILE A 188 -20.94 2.33 -9.66
N LEU A 189 -21.72 1.39 -10.19
CA LEU A 189 -21.82 1.10 -11.62
C LEU A 189 -22.38 2.28 -12.42
N ALA A 190 -23.38 2.98 -11.89
CA ALA A 190 -23.89 4.21 -12.50
C ALA A 190 -22.82 5.31 -12.54
N GLY A 191 -22.02 5.45 -11.47
CA GLY A 191 -20.87 6.35 -11.41
C GLY A 191 -19.79 6.01 -12.45
N LEU A 192 -19.49 4.71 -12.64
CA LEU A 192 -18.60 4.24 -13.71
C LEU A 192 -19.15 4.62 -15.10
N GLY A 193 -20.45 4.41 -15.34
CA GLY A 193 -21.12 4.82 -16.57
C GLY A 193 -21.01 6.32 -16.82
N SER A 194 -21.19 7.15 -15.78
CA SER A 194 -21.02 8.61 -15.87
C SER A 194 -19.58 9.01 -16.20
N THR A 195 -18.58 8.39 -15.55
CA THR A 195 -17.15 8.60 -15.84
C THR A 195 -16.82 8.21 -17.27
N TYR A 196 -17.35 7.09 -17.74
CA TYR A 196 -17.20 6.65 -19.13
C TYR A 196 -17.83 7.65 -20.12
N SER A 197 -19.06 8.11 -19.90
CA SER A 197 -19.70 9.12 -20.75
C SER A 197 -18.92 10.44 -20.77
N ARG A 198 -18.39 10.89 -19.62
CA ARG A 198 -17.54 12.09 -19.55
C ARG A 198 -16.24 11.91 -20.36
N ALA A 199 -15.62 10.74 -20.30
CA ALA A 199 -14.45 10.42 -21.12
C ALA A 199 -14.79 10.42 -22.63
N GLN A 200 -15.92 9.86 -23.03
CA GLN A 200 -16.39 9.91 -24.43
C GLN A 200 -16.62 11.36 -24.90
N HIS A 201 -17.25 12.20 -24.07
CA HIS A 201 -17.45 13.61 -24.39
C HIS A 201 -16.12 14.37 -24.53
N ALA A 202 -15.14 14.10 -23.66
CA ALA A 202 -13.81 14.70 -23.76
C ALA A 202 -13.09 14.29 -25.05
N LEU A 203 -13.12 13.01 -25.43
CA LEU A 203 -12.57 12.51 -26.69
C LEU A 203 -13.23 13.16 -27.90
N ALA A 204 -14.56 13.29 -27.89
CA ALA A 204 -15.30 13.93 -28.99
C ALA A 204 -14.96 15.43 -29.12
N ALA A 205 -14.81 16.14 -28.00
CA ALA A 205 -14.39 17.55 -28.00
C ALA A 205 -12.97 17.71 -28.55
N ASN A 206 -12.05 16.82 -28.17
CA ASN A 206 -10.68 16.81 -28.69
C ASN A 206 -10.65 16.54 -30.21
N ALA A 207 -11.41 15.56 -30.67
CA ALA A 207 -11.52 15.25 -32.10
C ALA A 207 -12.11 16.43 -32.89
N ALA A 208 -13.12 17.13 -32.35
CA ALA A 208 -13.69 18.33 -32.95
C ALA A 208 -12.69 19.50 -33.00
N ASN A 209 -11.89 19.68 -31.95
CA ASN A 209 -10.83 20.69 -31.91
C ASN A 209 -9.71 20.40 -32.93
N ALA A 210 -9.33 19.13 -33.08
CA ALA A 210 -8.36 18.69 -34.09
C ALA A 210 -8.90 18.89 -35.53
N ALA A 211 -10.19 18.60 -35.76
CA ALA A 211 -10.83 18.78 -37.07
C ALA A 211 -11.02 20.25 -37.47
N ASN A 212 -11.17 21.16 -36.49
CA ASN A 212 -11.32 22.61 -36.73
C ASN A 212 -9.99 23.36 -36.91
N GLY A 213 -8.84 22.68 -36.84
CA GLY A 213 -7.54 23.16 -37.35
C GLY A 213 -7.13 24.58 -36.97
N THR A 214 -6.44 24.75 -35.83
CA THR A 214 -5.43 25.82 -35.74
C THR A 214 -4.17 25.33 -36.46
N VAL A 215 -4.23 25.25 -37.79
CA VAL A 215 -3.04 25.29 -38.63
C VAL A 215 -2.57 26.74 -38.63
N ARG A 216 -1.68 27.12 -37.71
CA ARG A 216 -0.85 28.30 -37.94
C ARG A 216 0.17 27.90 -39.00
N GLY A 217 -0.12 28.29 -40.23
CA GLY A 217 0.68 28.01 -41.41
C GLY A 217 2.16 28.35 -41.17
N SER A 218 3.00 27.37 -41.45
CA SER A 218 4.40 27.57 -41.77
C SER A 218 4.49 28.05 -43.22
N ASP A 219 4.29 29.35 -43.44
CA ASP A 219 4.79 30.02 -44.64
C ASP A 219 5.89 30.99 -44.19
N GLY A 220 7.09 30.75 -44.71
CA GLY A 220 8.33 31.31 -44.18
C GLY A 220 8.47 32.81 -44.34
N LEU A 221 9.30 33.40 -43.48
CA LEU A 221 10.38 34.32 -43.81
C LEU A 221 11.31 34.44 -42.58
N ALA A 222 12.60 34.58 -42.87
CA ALA A 222 13.74 34.46 -41.97
C ALA A 222 13.75 35.39 -40.74
N GLY A 223 14.28 34.90 -39.62
CA GLY A 223 14.71 35.71 -38.47
C GLY A 223 14.67 34.95 -37.15
N GLY A 224 15.83 34.58 -36.61
CA GLY A 224 15.96 33.83 -35.36
C GLY A 224 15.48 34.61 -34.11
N GLY A 225 14.80 33.90 -33.23
CA GLY A 225 14.40 34.33 -31.88
C GLY A 225 13.88 33.12 -31.09
N PRO A 226 14.06 33.06 -29.76
CA PRO A 226 13.95 31.82 -29.01
C PRO A 226 12.51 31.33 -28.89
N ILE A 227 12.40 30.01 -28.96
CA ILE A 227 11.20 29.21 -28.79
C ILE A 227 10.78 29.32 -27.32
N GLY A 228 9.54 29.71 -27.04
CA GLY A 228 9.01 29.73 -25.68
C GLY A 228 7.56 30.20 -25.60
N GLU A 229 6.73 29.38 -24.96
CA GLU A 229 5.45 29.73 -24.32
C GLU A 229 4.31 30.22 -25.21
N LEU A 230 3.51 29.31 -25.80
CA LEU A 230 2.07 29.58 -26.07
C LEU A 230 1.22 28.29 -26.27
N GLY A 231 1.68 27.12 -25.79
CA GLY A 231 0.97 25.83 -25.91
C GLY A 231 0.59 25.13 -24.59
N GLU A 232 1.15 25.54 -23.45
CA GLU A 232 1.16 24.68 -22.26
C GLU A 232 -0.14 24.69 -21.44
N VAL A 233 -0.87 25.81 -21.38
CA VAL A 233 -2.02 25.92 -20.45
C VAL A 233 -3.21 25.05 -20.86
N GLY A 234 -3.44 24.87 -22.17
CA GLY A 234 -4.51 24.02 -22.70
C GLY A 234 -4.22 22.53 -22.53
N GLU A 235 -3.00 22.11 -22.84
CA GLU A 235 -2.56 20.72 -22.74
C GLU A 235 -2.44 20.24 -21.27
N VAL A 236 -1.99 21.13 -20.37
CA VAL A 236 -1.96 20.85 -18.92
C VAL A 236 -3.37 20.71 -18.34
N ALA A 237 -4.33 21.53 -18.77
CA ALA A 237 -5.72 21.41 -18.33
C ALA A 237 -6.37 20.11 -18.84
N GLU A 238 -6.09 19.70 -20.08
CA GLU A 238 -6.58 18.46 -20.66
C GLU A 238 -6.01 17.23 -19.93
N ARG A 239 -4.70 17.21 -19.66
CA ARG A 239 -4.05 16.15 -18.90
C ARG A 239 -4.62 16.02 -17.48
N ALA A 240 -4.91 17.14 -16.81
CA ALA A 240 -5.51 17.12 -15.48
C ALA A 240 -6.92 16.50 -15.47
N VAL A 241 -7.72 16.77 -16.51
CA VAL A 241 -9.05 16.15 -16.68
C VAL A 241 -8.91 14.63 -16.84
N TRP A 242 -7.98 14.17 -17.67
CA TRP A 242 -7.74 12.74 -17.86
C TRP A 242 -7.25 12.03 -16.60
N LEU A 243 -6.27 12.61 -15.90
CA LEU A 243 -5.77 12.06 -14.63
C LEU A 243 -6.90 11.89 -13.61
N ARG A 244 -7.80 12.87 -13.54
CA ARG A 244 -8.96 12.81 -12.65
C ARG A 244 -9.95 11.73 -13.07
N LEU A 245 -10.31 11.64 -14.35
CA LEU A 245 -11.26 10.64 -14.85
C LEU A 245 -10.74 9.21 -14.65
N VAL A 246 -9.47 8.95 -14.97
CA VAL A 246 -8.83 7.65 -14.76
C VAL A 246 -8.79 7.31 -13.27
N GLY A 247 -8.36 8.26 -12.42
CA GLY A 247 -8.32 8.05 -10.97
C GLY A 247 -9.70 7.77 -10.36
N GLU A 248 -10.75 8.51 -10.76
CA GLU A 248 -12.13 8.28 -10.33
C GLU A 248 -12.64 6.90 -10.79
N GLY A 249 -12.31 6.49 -12.01
CA GLY A 249 -12.63 5.16 -12.54
C GLY A 249 -11.97 4.02 -11.76
N LEU A 250 -10.66 4.11 -11.53
CA LEU A 250 -9.92 3.12 -10.73
C LEU A 250 -10.47 3.03 -9.29
N HIS A 251 -10.76 4.17 -8.67
CA HIS A 251 -11.36 4.20 -7.33
C HIS A 251 -12.73 3.52 -7.30
N ALA A 252 -13.56 3.70 -8.33
CA ALA A 252 -14.85 3.03 -8.42
C ALA A 252 -14.72 1.51 -8.60
N TRP A 253 -13.76 1.03 -9.40
CA TRP A 253 -13.44 -0.39 -9.51
C TRP A 253 -12.97 -0.99 -8.20
N VAL A 254 -12.11 -0.29 -7.45
CA VAL A 254 -11.67 -0.72 -6.11
C VAL A 254 -12.85 -0.86 -5.15
N ARG A 255 -13.79 0.09 -5.14
CA ARG A 255 -14.99 -0.01 -4.30
C ARG A 255 -15.87 -1.20 -4.70
N LEU A 256 -16.01 -1.45 -6.00
CA LEU A 256 -16.77 -2.59 -6.49
C LEU A 256 -16.12 -3.92 -6.09
N ALA A 257 -14.80 -4.03 -6.22
CA ALA A 257 -14.04 -5.21 -5.78
C ALA A 257 -14.28 -5.50 -4.30
N ARG A 258 -14.21 -4.47 -3.44
CA ARG A 258 -14.49 -4.60 -2.00
C ARG A 258 -15.90 -5.10 -1.69
N GLU A 259 -16.90 -4.58 -2.38
CA GLU A 259 -18.30 -5.01 -2.23
C GLU A 259 -18.47 -6.51 -2.52
N PHE A 260 -17.69 -7.04 -3.47
CA PHE A 260 -17.66 -8.46 -3.81
C PHE A 260 -16.67 -9.29 -2.96
N GLY A 261 -15.98 -8.68 -2.00
CA GLY A 261 -14.98 -9.37 -1.17
C GLY A 261 -13.70 -9.74 -1.93
N VAL A 262 -13.41 -9.07 -3.04
CA VAL A 262 -12.23 -9.26 -3.88
C VAL A 262 -11.14 -8.27 -3.48
N ASP A 263 -9.89 -8.74 -3.38
CA ASP A 263 -8.73 -7.85 -3.26
C ASP A 263 -8.40 -7.25 -4.64
N PRO A 264 -8.54 -5.92 -4.83
CA PRO A 264 -8.29 -5.29 -6.12
C PRO A 264 -6.82 -5.35 -6.55
N GLU A 265 -5.87 -5.42 -5.61
CA GLU A 265 -4.45 -5.52 -5.96
C GLU A 265 -4.15 -6.90 -6.55
N GLN A 266 -4.62 -7.96 -5.87
CA GLN A 266 -4.46 -9.33 -6.36
C GLN A 266 -5.20 -9.56 -7.68
N ALA A 267 -6.42 -9.04 -7.81
CA ALA A 267 -7.18 -9.18 -9.04
C ALA A 267 -6.48 -8.57 -10.27
N LEU A 268 -5.74 -7.47 -10.08
CA LEU A 268 -4.95 -6.88 -11.18
C LEU A 268 -3.72 -7.74 -11.49
N ARG A 269 -3.01 -8.24 -10.47
CA ARG A 269 -1.85 -9.13 -10.65
C ARG A 269 -2.22 -10.39 -11.43
N ASP A 270 -3.34 -11.03 -11.09
CA ASP A 270 -3.79 -12.24 -11.78
C ASP A 270 -4.03 -11.99 -13.29
N VAL A 271 -4.61 -10.83 -13.64
CA VAL A 271 -4.83 -10.43 -15.04
C VAL A 271 -3.51 -10.13 -15.76
N ASP A 272 -2.56 -9.49 -15.07
CA ASP A 272 -1.23 -9.22 -15.62
C ASP A 272 -0.48 -10.52 -15.92
N ASP A 273 -0.54 -11.49 -15.00
CA ASP A 273 0.07 -12.82 -15.16
C ASP A 273 -0.54 -13.60 -16.34
N GLU A 274 -1.87 -13.60 -16.47
CA GLU A 274 -2.58 -14.20 -17.62
C GLU A 274 -2.16 -13.54 -18.95
N THR A 275 -2.00 -12.22 -18.95
CA THR A 275 -1.57 -11.45 -20.11
C THR A 275 -0.15 -11.82 -20.52
N ILE A 276 0.77 -11.88 -19.55
CA ILE A 276 2.15 -12.30 -19.76
C ILE A 276 2.21 -13.71 -20.33
N ALA A 277 1.48 -14.66 -19.72
CA ALA A 277 1.43 -16.04 -20.18
C ALA A 277 0.93 -16.14 -21.63
N SER A 278 -0.13 -15.39 -21.97
CA SER A 278 -0.70 -15.36 -23.32
C SER A 278 0.30 -14.83 -24.36
N VAL A 279 1.01 -13.74 -24.05
CA VAL A 279 2.04 -13.18 -24.93
C VAL A 279 3.21 -14.15 -25.11
N GLN A 280 3.65 -14.79 -24.04
CA GLN A 280 4.73 -15.79 -24.09
C GLN A 280 4.35 -17.04 -24.89
N GLN A 281 3.07 -17.43 -24.88
CA GLN A 281 2.58 -18.53 -25.70
C GLN A 281 2.62 -18.16 -27.19
N ALA A 282 2.07 -17.01 -27.56
CA ALA A 282 2.06 -16.53 -28.95
C ALA A 282 3.48 -16.43 -29.52
N ALA A 283 4.43 -15.89 -28.74
CA ALA A 283 5.84 -15.82 -29.15
C ALA A 283 6.48 -17.19 -29.40
N ARG A 284 6.13 -18.21 -28.61
CA ARG A 284 6.63 -19.58 -28.81
C ARG A 284 6.08 -20.20 -30.09
N GLU A 285 4.81 -19.97 -30.39
CA GLU A 285 4.14 -20.45 -31.61
C GLU A 285 4.77 -19.83 -32.87
N GLU A 286 5.05 -18.53 -32.87
CA GLU A 286 5.74 -17.85 -34.00
C GLU A 286 7.17 -18.36 -34.23
N THR A 287 7.91 -18.75 -33.18
CA THR A 287 9.26 -19.30 -33.32
C THR A 287 9.32 -20.76 -33.78
N ALA A 288 8.17 -21.45 -33.77
CA ALA A 288 8.07 -22.85 -34.18
C ALA A 288 7.74 -23.04 -35.67
N GLU A 289 7.35 -21.97 -36.38
CA GLU A 289 7.13 -21.91 -37.84
C GLU A 289 8.39 -21.50 -38.62
#